data_AF-A0A402AV87-F1
#
_entry.id   AF-A0A402AV87-F1
#
_cell.length_a   1.000
_cell.length_b   1.000
_cell.length_c   1.000
_cell.angle_alpha   90.00
_cell.angle_beta   90.00
_cell.angle_gamma   90.00
#
_symmetry.space_group_name_H-M   'P 1'
#
loop_
_entity.id
_entity.type
_entity.pdbx_description
1 polymer ?
#
loop_
_entity_poly.entity_id
_entity_poly.type
_entity_poly.pdbx_seq_one_letter_code
_entity_poly.pdbx_strand_id
1 'polypeptide(L)' 'MVVIVANFSDYMTPNANDKGSEYVVNNWPQLPEGLRWYEVTQDRIVPKQWAGREPIFPWEAKVYAAV' A
#
# COMPACT_ATOMS: atom_id res chain seq x y z
N MET A 1 -1.83 -12.99 -6.73
CA MET A 1 -1.17 -11.83 -7.39
C MET A 1 -0.33 -11.10 -6.36
N VAL A 2 0.79 -10.49 -6.77
CA VAL A 2 1.66 -9.71 -5.87
C VAL A 2 1.88 -8.33 -6.47
N VAL A 3 1.83 -7.30 -5.63
CA VAL A 3 2.18 -5.91 -5.97
C VAL A 3 3.20 -5.42 -4.95
N ILE A 4 4.26 -4.78 -5.44
CA ILE A 4 5.31 -4.19 -4.60
C ILE A 4 5.34 -2.69 -4.88
N VAL A 5 5.23 -1.89 -3.82
CA VAL A 5 5.44 -0.44 -3.90
C VAL A 5 6.76 -0.16 -3.20
N ALA A 6 7.76 0.28 -3.97
CA ALA A 6 9.10 0.58 -3.48
C ALA A 6 9.44 2.05 -3.73
N ASN A 7 9.78 2.75 -2.67
CA ASN A 7 10.23 4.14 -2.73
C ASN A 7 11.76 4.18 -2.56
N PHE A 8 12.51 4.25 -3.65
CA PHE A 8 13.97 4.38 -3.61
C PHE A 8 14.43 5.84 -3.65
N SER A 9 13.86 6.65 -2.76
CA SER A 9 14.20 8.06 -2.65
C SER A 9 13.94 8.57 -1.23
N ASP A 10 14.36 9.81 -0.97
CA ASP A 10 14.07 10.53 0.28
C ASP A 10 12.65 11.14 0.30
N TYR A 11 11.83 10.91 -0.74
CA TYR A 11 10.44 11.34 -0.74
C TYR A 11 9.65 10.67 0.40
N MET A 12 8.72 11.42 0.98
CA MET A 12 7.76 10.94 1.96
C MET A 12 6.39 11.53 1.63
N THR A 13 5.31 10.77 1.85
CA THR A 13 3.96 11.34 1.83
C THR A 13 3.87 12.51 2.81
N PRO A 14 3.39 13.70 2.39
CA PRO A 14 3.20 14.81 3.30
C PRO A 14 2.35 14.41 4.53
N ASN A 15 2.83 14.72 5.73
CA ASN A 15 2.20 14.31 6.99
C ASN A 15 1.98 12.80 7.13
N ALA A 16 2.90 11.93 6.68
CA ALA A 16 2.74 10.46 6.64
C ALA A 16 2.31 9.78 7.96
N ASN A 17 2.47 10.42 9.11
CA ASN A 17 2.00 9.91 10.41
C ASN A 17 0.50 10.18 10.68
N ASP A 18 -0.14 11.03 9.88
CA ASP A 18 -1.58 11.23 9.88
C ASP A 18 -2.27 10.08 9.14
N LYS A 19 -3.33 9.54 9.74
CA LYS A 19 -4.13 8.45 9.16
C LYS A 19 -4.86 8.87 7.87
N GLY A 20 -5.01 10.17 7.64
CA GLY A 20 -5.61 10.72 6.42
C GLY A 20 -4.63 10.98 5.27
N SER A 21 -3.33 10.82 5.50
CA SER A 21 -2.33 11.07 4.46
C SER A 21 -2.19 9.89 3.50
N GLU A 22 -2.22 10.16 2.20
CA GLU A 22 -2.22 9.13 1.16
C GLU A 22 -1.12 9.38 0.13
N TYR A 23 -0.43 8.31 -0.27
CA TYR A 23 0.20 8.23 -1.58
C TYR A 23 -0.67 7.35 -2.47
N VAL A 24 -1.19 7.91 -3.56
CA VAL A 24 -2.12 7.20 -4.45
C VAL A 24 -1.35 6.54 -5.59
N VAL A 25 -1.37 5.21 -5.60
CA VAL A 25 -0.86 4.40 -6.71
C VAL A 25 -1.96 4.31 -7.77
N ASN A 26 -1.76 5.01 -8.88
CA ASN A 26 -2.69 4.97 -10.00
C ASN A 26 -2.83 3.54 -10.55
N ASN A 27 -4.06 3.18 -10.94
CA ASN A 27 -4.40 1.86 -11.49
C ASN A 27 -4.09 0.70 -10.54
N TRP A 28 -4.27 0.90 -9.23
CA TRP A 28 -4.19 -0.20 -8.27
C TRP A 28 -5.11 -1.36 -8.71
N PRO A 29 -4.61 -2.60 -8.81
CA PRO A 29 -5.40 -3.69 -9.39
C PRO A 29 -6.66 -3.99 -8.57
N GLN A 30 -7.79 -4.13 -9.27
CA GLN A 30 -8.99 -4.69 -8.68
C GLN A 30 -8.82 -6.20 -8.50
N LEU A 31 -9.25 -6.70 -7.34
CA LEU A 31 -9.24 -8.12 -7.07
C LEU A 31 -10.57 -8.76 -7.46
N PRO A 32 -10.56 -10.02 -7.93
CA PRO A 32 -11.75 -10.87 -8.01
C PRO A 32 -12.53 -10.91 -6.69
N GLU A 33 -13.82 -11.23 -6.79
CA GLU A 33 -14.67 -11.39 -5.62
C GLU A 33 -14.12 -12.46 -4.66
N GLY A 34 -14.22 -12.19 -3.35
CA GLY A 34 -13.73 -13.08 -2.30
C GLY A 34 -12.25 -12.92 -1.94
N LEU A 35 -11.44 -12.27 -2.79
CA LEU A 35 -10.03 -12.00 -2.49
C LEU A 35 -9.85 -10.66 -1.77
N ARG A 36 -8.75 -10.56 -1.01
CA ARG A 36 -8.34 -9.36 -0.28
C ARG A 36 -6.85 -9.09 -0.43
N TRP A 37 -6.47 -7.84 -0.19
CA TRP A 37 -5.07 -7.47 -0.09
C TRP A 37 -4.56 -7.76 1.32
N TYR A 38 -3.37 -8.34 1.39
CA TYR A 38 -2.63 -8.57 2.62
C TYR A 38 -1.23 -7.97 2.48
N GLU A 39 -0.84 -7.08 3.39
CA GLU A 39 0.48 -6.45 3.43
C GLU A 39 1.41 -7.35 4.26
N VAL A 40 2.35 -7.99 3.57
CA VAL A 40 3.27 -8.98 4.14
C VAL A 40 4.22 -8.34 5.15
N THR A 41 4.70 -7.13 4.88
CA THR A 41 5.67 -6.41 5.72
C THR A 41 5.11 -5.99 7.08
N GLN A 42 3.79 -5.94 7.22
CA GLN A 42 3.11 -5.59 8.46
C GLN A 42 2.21 -6.70 9.00
N ASP A 43 2.22 -7.88 8.37
CA ASP A 43 1.37 -9.03 8.73
C ASP A 43 -0.10 -8.62 8.94
N ARG A 44 -0.70 -7.95 7.94
CA ARG A 44 -2.08 -7.45 8.09
C ARG A 44 -2.92 -7.55 6.83
N ILE A 45 -4.22 -7.71 7.04
CA ILE A 45 -5.23 -7.49 5.99
C ILE A 45 -5.33 -5.97 5.74
N VAL A 46 -5.28 -5.58 4.48
CA VAL A 46 -5.41 -4.19 4.05
C VAL A 46 -6.89 -3.89 3.79
N PRO A 47 -7.49 -2.91 4.47
CA PRO A 47 -8.84 -2.48 4.19
C PRO A 47 -9.00 -2.06 2.72
N LYS A 48 -10.14 -2.38 2.11
CA LYS A 48 -10.39 -2.12 0.68
C LYS A 48 -10.21 -0.65 0.31
N GLN A 49 -10.58 0.27 1.20
CA GLN A 49 -10.45 1.71 1.01
C GLN A 49 -9.01 2.23 1.11
N TRP A 50 -8.08 1.44 1.66
CA TRP A 50 -6.66 1.81 1.80
C TRP A 50 -5.79 1.19 0.72
N ALA A 51 -6.23 0.11 0.08
CA ALA A 51 -5.46 -0.58 -0.94
C ALA A 51 -5.02 0.40 -2.06
N GLY A 52 -3.70 0.59 -2.21
CA GLY A 52 -3.10 1.52 -3.16
C GLY A 52 -3.16 3.01 -2.77
N ARG A 53 -3.50 3.33 -1.51
CA ARG A 53 -3.70 4.70 -1.01
C ARG A 53 -3.08 4.93 0.36
N GLU A 54 -1.99 4.25 0.67
CA GLU A 54 -1.33 4.34 1.98
C GLU A 54 -0.14 5.31 1.92
N PRO A 55 0.27 5.91 3.05
CA PRO A 55 1.49 6.71 3.07
C PRO A 55 2.71 5.85 2.73
N ILE A 56 3.69 6.45 2.06
CA ILE A 56 4.99 5.85 1.79
C ILE A 56 6.09 6.62 2.52
N PHE A 57 7.05 5.89 3.06
CA PHE A 57 8.21 6.45 3.76
C PHE A 57 9.47 6.38 2.88
N PRO A 58 10.50 7.20 3.17
CA PRO A 58 11.79 7.13 2.51
C PRO A 58 12.37 5.72 2.56
N TRP A 59 12.86 5.22 1.42
CA TRP A 59 13.51 3.90 1.32
C TRP A 59 12.65 2.71 1.75
N GLU A 60 11.32 2.88 1.82
CA GLU A 60 10.38 1.82 2.19
C GLU A 60 10.03 0.93 1.00
N ALA A 61 9.82 -0.36 1.28
CA ALA A 61 9.13 -1.27 0.39
C ALA A 61 7.94 -1.91 1.11
N LYS A 62 6.76 -1.84 0.48
CA LYS A 62 5.55 -2.52 0.92
C LYS A 62 5.22 -3.65 -0.05
N VAL A 63 4.89 -4.82 0.48
CA VAL A 63 4.60 -6.02 -0.32
C VAL A 63 3.17 -6.46 -0.07
N TYR A 64 2.35 -6.41 -1.12
CA TYR A 64 0.94 -6.77 -1.08
C TYR A 64 0.69 -8.07 -1.81
N ALA A 65 0.10 -9.04 -1.13
CA ALA A 65 -0.37 -10.30 -1.70
C ALA A 65 -1.89 -10.28 -1.79
N ALA A 66 -2.42 -10.71 -2.94
CA ALA A 66 -3.82 -11.07 -3.06
C ALA A 66 -4.03 -12.47 -2.50
N VAL A 67 -4.85 -12.59 -1.47
CA VAL A 67 -5.15 -13.82 -0.71
C VAL A 67 -6.64 -14.02 -0.52
#